data_AF-A0A919JXK3-F1
#
_entry.id   AF-A0A919JXK3-F1
#
_cell.length_a   1.000
_cell.length_b   1.000
_cell.length_c   1.000
_cell.angle_alpha   90.00
_cell.angle_beta   90.00
_cell.angle_gamma   90.00
#
_symmetry.space_group_name_H-M   'P 1'
#
loop_
_entity.id
_entity.type
_entity.pdbx_description
1 polymer ?
#
loop_
_entity_poly.entity_id
_entity_poly.type
_entity_poly.pdbx_seq_one_letter_code
_entity_poly.pdbx_strand_id
1 'polypeptide(L)'
;MRFDYSPWLFWSEADEDEQKRQLDLQDGLAYDFGERCFVSALASVQNDQLTLGPGSYIAAGAYLTGELRAGRDCTMNPYTVIRGSIVLGDAVRIGAHTSLLGFNHTMTDPDVEVHRQPLTSRGIRIGDDVWIGSHVVILDGVTVGDRAVVAAGAVVTRDVPAGAVVGGNPARILKWRVPPAGGLSGDAASTTQPKSDLSGKAAEGESWDRRGDVAGAVAGFATRAREQAEAILDRCFVDGLFVDRPGEAPTVRAQCDAVEIADLLLGEAPRHLPAEAQVRRLREWQDPDTGMVGALRSGGGQERPEPGLFDEAAGYHVLCVGYALDLLGSRFPEPVRVVAAAGAEEIVAGLERQPWRTSAWSAGHWVDILGTAVHWNRAMGERGRPGATEALFGWLLAHADPATGMWGSGRPVDGLLQPVNGFYRAARGTFAQFGLPVPYPERVVDTVLTHAADVRVIRPERQNACNILDIAHPLWLARQQTAHRADEVAGLARGLLRDALGHWTDGQGFGFRAPHPTTTGDPATVPGLQGTEMWLAVLWYLADLAGVAEGLGYRPRGVHRPEPAG
;
A
#
# COMPACT_ATOMS: atom_id res chain seq x y z
N MET A 1 -14.36 -0.68 49.30
CA MET A 1 -13.95 0.68 48.88
C MET A 1 -12.44 0.84 48.69
N ARG A 2 -11.55 0.16 49.46
CA ARG A 2 -10.09 0.36 49.34
C ARG A 2 -9.45 -0.37 48.15
N PHE A 3 -9.83 -1.64 47.92
CA PHE A 3 -9.15 -2.51 46.94
C PHE A 3 -9.96 -2.76 45.66
N ASP A 4 -11.22 -2.31 45.59
CA ASP A 4 -12.09 -2.60 44.44
C ASP A 4 -11.52 -2.07 43.11
N TYR A 5 -10.76 -0.97 43.13
CA TYR A 5 -10.07 -0.40 41.97
C TYR A 5 -8.58 -0.77 41.88
N SER A 6 -8.04 -1.44 42.89
CA SER A 6 -6.63 -1.83 43.01
C SER A 6 -6.47 -3.26 43.55
N PRO A 7 -7.15 -4.26 42.96
CA PRO A 7 -7.22 -5.62 43.50
C PRO A 7 -5.87 -6.34 43.55
N TRP A 8 -4.88 -5.90 42.77
CA TRP A 8 -3.52 -6.43 42.79
C TRP A 8 -2.76 -6.19 44.10
N LEU A 9 -3.25 -5.30 44.97
CA LEU A 9 -2.68 -5.04 46.30
C LEU A 9 -3.34 -5.85 47.41
N PHE A 10 -4.51 -6.47 47.15
CA PHE A 10 -5.38 -7.03 48.19
C PHE A 10 -4.64 -8.08 49.04
N TRP A 11 -4.15 -9.15 48.41
CA TRP A 11 -3.54 -10.25 49.16
C TRP A 11 -2.19 -9.90 49.82
N SER A 12 -1.58 -8.76 49.46
CA SER A 12 -0.36 -8.27 50.10
C SER A 12 -0.61 -7.24 51.21
N GLU A 13 -1.73 -6.54 51.19
CA GLU A 13 -1.98 -5.39 52.08
C GLU A 13 -3.25 -5.48 52.92
N ALA A 14 -4.16 -6.40 52.59
CA ALA A 14 -5.41 -6.58 53.31
C ALA A 14 -5.17 -7.27 54.65
N ASP A 15 -5.84 -6.77 55.69
CA ASP A 15 -5.85 -7.42 57.00
C ASP A 15 -6.67 -8.74 56.97
N GLU A 16 -6.58 -9.52 58.04
CA GLU A 16 -7.27 -10.83 58.16
C GLU A 16 -8.79 -10.71 58.01
N ASP A 17 -9.39 -9.62 58.52
CA ASP A 17 -10.82 -9.37 58.44
C ASP A 17 -11.25 -9.01 57.01
N GLU A 18 -10.45 -8.22 56.29
CA GLU A 18 -10.64 -7.91 54.87
C GLU A 18 -10.54 -9.17 54.02
N GLN A 19 -9.53 -10.01 54.25
CA GLN A 19 -9.36 -11.31 53.57
C GLN A 19 -10.54 -12.24 53.84
N LYS A 20 -10.98 -12.35 55.10
CA LYS A 20 -12.15 -13.15 55.47
C LYS A 20 -13.41 -12.66 54.77
N ARG A 21 -13.69 -11.35 54.77
CA ARG A 21 -14.85 -10.78 54.06
C ARG A 21 -14.84 -11.09 52.57
N GLN A 22 -13.65 -11.15 51.98
CA GLN A 22 -13.50 -11.42 50.56
C GLN A 22 -13.74 -12.89 50.20
N LEU A 23 -13.37 -13.81 51.09
CA LEU A 23 -13.70 -15.23 50.97
C LEU A 23 -15.20 -15.45 51.19
N ASP A 24 -15.78 -14.85 52.24
CA ASP A 24 -17.23 -14.92 52.52
C ASP A 24 -18.06 -14.41 51.32
N LEU A 25 -17.60 -13.34 50.63
CA LEU A 25 -18.22 -12.82 49.40
C LEU A 25 -18.16 -13.84 48.25
N GLN A 26 -17.01 -14.47 48.03
CA GLN A 26 -16.82 -15.45 46.97
C GLN A 26 -17.71 -16.69 47.18
N ASP A 27 -17.76 -17.20 48.41
CA ASP A 27 -18.64 -18.31 48.79
C ASP A 27 -20.11 -17.98 48.54
N GLY A 28 -20.52 -16.74 48.84
CA GLY A 28 -21.88 -16.27 48.61
C GLY A 28 -22.30 -16.15 47.15
N LEU A 29 -21.36 -16.04 46.21
CA LEU A 29 -21.64 -15.98 44.77
C LEU A 29 -21.84 -17.36 44.13
N ALA A 30 -21.45 -18.44 44.81
CA ALA A 30 -21.62 -19.83 44.36
C ALA A 30 -20.98 -20.15 42.99
N TYR A 31 -19.82 -19.56 42.68
CA TYR A 31 -19.00 -19.87 41.50
C TYR A 31 -17.67 -20.52 41.89
N ASP A 32 -16.91 -20.99 40.90
CA ASP A 32 -15.60 -21.63 41.12
C ASP A 32 -14.47 -20.60 41.12
N PHE A 33 -13.87 -20.38 42.28
CA PHE A 33 -12.77 -19.44 42.48
C PHE A 33 -11.52 -20.17 42.99
N GLY A 34 -10.41 -20.01 42.27
CA GLY A 34 -9.10 -20.50 42.70
C GLY A 34 -8.50 -19.69 43.86
N GLU A 35 -7.41 -20.19 44.43
CA GLU A 35 -6.72 -19.52 45.52
C GLU A 35 -6.35 -18.08 45.18
N ARG A 36 -6.49 -17.18 46.16
CA ARG A 36 -6.14 -15.76 46.03
C ARG A 36 -6.87 -15.04 44.89
N CYS A 37 -8.10 -15.45 44.56
CA CYS A 37 -8.97 -14.65 43.71
C CYS A 37 -9.48 -13.40 44.43
N PHE A 38 -9.83 -12.36 43.67
CA PHE A 38 -10.53 -11.19 44.20
C PHE A 38 -11.73 -10.82 43.32
N VAL A 39 -12.92 -10.68 43.90
CA VAL A 39 -14.11 -10.11 43.27
C VAL A 39 -14.52 -8.84 44.00
N SER A 40 -14.56 -7.71 43.29
CA SER A 40 -15.06 -6.45 43.85
C SER A 40 -16.57 -6.54 44.12
N ALA A 41 -17.01 -6.07 45.29
CA ALA A 41 -18.45 -5.95 45.60
C ALA A 41 -19.18 -4.92 44.70
N LEU A 42 -18.42 -4.07 44.01
CA LEU A 42 -18.92 -3.11 43.03
C LEU A 42 -18.98 -3.67 41.59
N ALA A 43 -18.67 -4.95 41.38
CA ALA A 43 -18.83 -5.59 40.08
C ALA A 43 -20.24 -6.19 39.94
N SER A 44 -20.77 -6.20 38.71
CA SER A 44 -22.01 -6.90 38.38
C SER A 44 -21.65 -8.25 37.76
N VAL A 45 -21.71 -9.31 38.57
CA VAL A 45 -21.43 -10.69 38.16
C VAL A 45 -22.76 -11.44 38.07
N GLN A 46 -23.18 -11.77 36.86
CA GLN A 46 -24.46 -12.42 36.54
C GLN A 46 -24.24 -13.54 35.51
N ASN A 47 -23.18 -14.31 35.71
CA ASN A 47 -22.80 -15.41 34.83
C ASN A 47 -23.68 -16.64 35.05
N ASP A 48 -23.96 -17.38 33.97
CA ASP A 48 -24.57 -18.71 34.07
C ASP A 48 -23.53 -19.72 34.59
N GLN A 49 -22.29 -19.56 34.14
CA GLN A 49 -21.11 -20.29 34.63
C GLN A 49 -19.92 -19.34 34.72
N LEU A 50 -19.23 -19.37 35.86
CA LEU A 50 -18.00 -18.62 36.08
C LEU A 50 -16.97 -19.52 36.78
N THR A 51 -15.78 -19.57 36.18
CA THR A 51 -14.59 -20.16 36.80
C THR A 51 -13.44 -19.16 36.68
N LEU A 52 -12.80 -18.82 37.80
CA LEU A 52 -11.56 -18.04 37.84
C LEU A 52 -10.42 -18.87 38.41
N GLY A 53 -9.34 -19.03 37.64
CA GLY A 53 -8.14 -19.67 38.15
C GLY A 53 -7.41 -18.82 39.21
N PRO A 54 -6.47 -19.43 39.97
CA PRO A 54 -5.79 -18.78 41.08
C PRO A 54 -5.14 -17.43 40.73
N GLY A 55 -5.17 -16.47 41.65
CA GLY A 55 -4.55 -15.14 41.46
C GLY A 55 -5.29 -14.20 40.51
N SER A 56 -6.45 -14.60 40.00
CA SER A 56 -7.27 -13.78 39.10
C SER A 56 -8.14 -12.78 39.85
N TYR A 57 -8.57 -11.70 39.19
CA TYR A 57 -9.48 -10.74 39.81
C TYR A 57 -10.51 -10.11 38.87
N ILE A 58 -11.63 -9.69 39.48
CA ILE A 58 -12.68 -8.85 38.92
C ILE A 58 -12.72 -7.54 39.70
N ALA A 59 -12.41 -6.43 39.04
CA ALA A 59 -12.37 -5.10 39.65
C ALA A 59 -13.73 -4.36 39.59
N ALA A 60 -13.79 -3.19 40.22
CA ALA A 60 -14.98 -2.36 40.35
C ALA A 60 -15.64 -2.02 39.00
N GLY A 61 -16.97 -2.08 38.97
CA GLY A 61 -17.76 -1.69 37.81
C GLY A 61 -17.67 -2.64 36.61
N ALA A 62 -16.93 -3.75 36.72
CA ALA A 62 -16.95 -4.77 35.69
C ALA A 62 -18.36 -5.41 35.58
N TYR A 63 -18.82 -5.67 34.35
CA TYR A 63 -20.12 -6.29 34.07
C TYR A 63 -19.93 -7.59 33.29
N LEU A 64 -20.26 -8.71 33.93
CA LEU A 64 -20.02 -10.06 33.42
C LEU A 64 -21.35 -10.85 33.33
N THR A 65 -21.63 -11.43 32.16
CA THR A 65 -22.81 -12.28 31.91
C THR A 65 -22.48 -13.44 30.98
N GLY A 66 -23.24 -14.54 31.02
CA GLY A 66 -23.00 -15.71 30.19
C GLY A 66 -21.97 -16.66 30.79
N GLU A 67 -21.15 -17.30 29.96
CA GLU A 67 -20.15 -18.28 30.40
C GLU A 67 -18.75 -17.67 30.34
N LEU A 68 -18.03 -17.69 31.46
CA LEU A 68 -16.63 -17.26 31.52
C LEU A 68 -15.76 -18.30 32.22
N ARG A 69 -14.74 -18.79 31.51
CA ARG A 69 -13.68 -19.62 32.08
C ARG A 69 -12.36 -18.90 31.93
N ALA A 70 -11.73 -18.53 33.03
CA ALA A 70 -10.43 -17.90 33.04
C ALA A 70 -9.39 -18.79 33.72
N GLY A 71 -8.19 -18.88 33.12
CA GLY A 71 -7.03 -19.53 33.72
C GLY A 71 -6.51 -18.79 34.96
N ARG A 72 -5.30 -19.13 35.38
CA ARG A 72 -4.66 -18.44 36.51
C ARG A 72 -4.19 -17.05 36.11
N ASP A 73 -4.06 -16.17 37.09
CA ASP A 73 -3.47 -14.85 36.90
C ASP A 73 -4.18 -14.07 35.77
N CYS A 74 -5.51 -13.99 35.77
CA CYS A 74 -6.27 -13.19 34.81
C CYS A 74 -6.83 -11.91 35.44
N THR A 75 -6.86 -10.81 34.69
CA THR A 75 -7.37 -9.53 35.22
C THR A 75 -8.51 -8.95 34.42
N MET A 76 -9.59 -8.64 35.11
CA MET A 76 -10.70 -7.83 34.61
C MET A 76 -10.65 -6.50 35.34
N ASN A 77 -9.97 -5.52 34.73
CA ASN A 77 -9.79 -4.18 35.32
C ASN A 77 -11.10 -3.38 35.31
N PRO A 78 -11.14 -2.21 35.98
CA PRO A 78 -12.40 -1.50 36.19
C PRO A 78 -13.19 -1.26 34.90
N TYR A 79 -14.51 -1.42 35.00
CA TYR A 79 -15.46 -1.17 33.91
C TYR A 79 -15.31 -2.03 32.66
N THR A 80 -14.64 -3.19 32.73
CA THR A 80 -14.69 -4.17 31.62
C THR A 80 -16.09 -4.75 31.46
N VAL A 81 -16.50 -4.99 30.21
CA VAL A 81 -17.76 -5.66 29.87
C VAL A 81 -17.44 -7.00 29.20
N ILE A 82 -17.85 -8.11 29.80
CA ILE A 82 -17.59 -9.46 29.28
C ILE A 82 -18.91 -10.20 29.18
N ARG A 83 -19.33 -10.53 27.95
CA ARG A 83 -20.65 -11.09 27.70
C ARG A 83 -20.59 -12.18 26.65
N GLY A 84 -21.37 -13.25 26.83
CA GLY A 84 -21.41 -14.40 25.92
C GLY A 84 -20.55 -15.56 26.43
N SER A 85 -20.08 -16.44 25.53
CA SER A 85 -19.19 -17.54 25.89
C SER A 85 -17.72 -17.16 25.67
N ILE A 86 -16.95 -17.08 26.75
CA ILE A 86 -15.57 -16.55 26.74
C ILE A 86 -14.63 -17.52 27.46
N VAL A 87 -13.52 -17.86 26.81
CA VAL A 87 -12.44 -18.66 27.39
C VAL A 87 -11.14 -17.87 27.37
N LEU A 88 -10.52 -17.70 28.54
CA LEU A 88 -9.22 -17.08 28.72
C LEU A 88 -8.22 -18.14 29.20
N GLY A 89 -7.04 -18.16 28.59
CA GLY A 89 -5.88 -18.90 29.08
C GLY A 89 -5.31 -18.32 30.38
N ASP A 90 -4.06 -18.66 30.68
CA ASP A 90 -3.34 -18.15 31.83
C ASP A 90 -2.75 -16.76 31.56
N ALA A 91 -2.54 -15.96 32.60
CA ALA A 91 -1.82 -14.69 32.55
C ALA A 91 -2.45 -13.60 31.65
N VAL A 92 -3.75 -13.65 31.35
CA VAL A 92 -4.43 -12.66 30.49
C VAL A 92 -4.68 -11.34 31.23
N ARG A 93 -4.28 -10.23 30.61
CA ARG A 93 -4.38 -8.88 31.19
C ARG A 93 -5.36 -8.00 30.42
N ILE A 94 -6.58 -7.84 30.93
CA ILE A 94 -7.61 -7.00 30.31
C ILE A 94 -7.60 -5.60 30.93
N GLY A 95 -7.33 -4.58 30.13
CA GLY A 95 -7.36 -3.17 30.52
C GLY A 95 -8.76 -2.64 30.82
N ALA A 96 -8.83 -1.50 31.49
CA ALA A 96 -10.09 -0.88 31.89
C ALA A 96 -10.96 -0.51 30.67
N HIS A 97 -12.29 -0.49 30.85
CA HIS A 97 -13.26 -0.14 29.80
C HIS A 97 -13.23 -1.02 28.53
N THR A 98 -12.65 -2.22 28.60
CA THR A 98 -12.59 -3.14 27.46
C THR A 98 -13.84 -4.03 27.39
N SER A 99 -14.35 -4.26 26.18
CA SER A 99 -15.53 -5.06 25.90
C SER A 99 -15.18 -6.35 25.14
N LEU A 100 -15.48 -7.51 25.72
CA LEU A 100 -15.46 -8.82 25.06
C LEU A 100 -16.90 -9.27 24.82
N LEU A 101 -17.31 -9.32 23.55
CA LEU A 101 -18.70 -9.58 23.15
C LEU A 101 -18.78 -10.89 22.36
N GLY A 102 -18.86 -12.02 23.07
CA GLY A 102 -18.98 -13.37 22.51
C GLY A 102 -20.40 -13.75 22.09
N PHE A 103 -21.18 -12.77 21.64
CA PHE A 103 -22.50 -12.94 21.02
C PHE A 103 -22.79 -11.75 20.09
N ASN A 104 -23.71 -11.91 19.14
CA ASN A 104 -24.10 -10.84 18.23
C ASN A 104 -25.59 -10.92 17.83
N HIS A 105 -26.20 -9.78 17.50
CA HIS A 105 -27.52 -9.73 16.88
C HIS A 105 -27.41 -10.13 15.41
N THR A 106 -28.31 -10.99 14.94
CA THR A 106 -28.45 -11.24 13.50
C THR A 106 -29.18 -10.08 12.84
N MET A 107 -28.90 -9.87 11.55
CA MET A 107 -29.44 -8.81 10.70
C MET A 107 -29.92 -9.37 9.35
N THR A 108 -30.30 -10.66 9.34
CA THR A 108 -30.53 -11.43 8.11
C THR A 108 -31.91 -11.21 7.49
N ASP A 109 -32.91 -10.85 8.30
CA ASP A 109 -34.26 -10.54 7.84
C ASP A 109 -34.52 -9.03 7.97
N PRO A 110 -34.56 -8.27 6.86
CA PRO A 110 -34.78 -6.83 6.90
C PRO A 110 -36.20 -6.43 7.32
N ASP A 111 -37.16 -7.36 7.34
CA ASP A 111 -38.56 -7.12 7.71
C ASP A 111 -38.84 -7.38 9.20
N VAL A 112 -37.86 -7.90 9.95
CA VAL A 112 -37.96 -8.16 11.39
C VAL A 112 -37.05 -7.20 12.15
N GLU A 113 -37.57 -6.53 13.18
CA GLU A 113 -36.75 -5.64 13.99
C GLU A 113 -35.62 -6.40 14.69
N VAL A 114 -34.41 -5.82 14.71
CA VAL A 114 -33.17 -6.44 15.22
C VAL A 114 -33.32 -7.15 16.57
N HIS A 115 -34.08 -6.57 17.50
CA HIS A 115 -34.28 -7.13 18.84
C HIS A 115 -35.13 -8.41 18.87
N ARG A 116 -35.90 -8.68 17.82
CA ARG A 116 -36.70 -9.90 17.64
C ARG A 116 -35.99 -10.95 16.82
N GLN A 117 -34.88 -10.59 16.18
CA GLN A 117 -34.07 -11.54 15.42
C GLN A 117 -33.22 -12.41 16.35
N PRO A 118 -32.90 -13.65 15.95
CA PRO A 118 -32.06 -14.55 16.75
C PRO A 118 -30.70 -13.93 17.11
N LEU A 119 -30.16 -14.34 18.26
CA LEU A 119 -28.77 -14.07 18.61
C LEU A 119 -27.87 -15.17 18.02
N THR A 120 -26.64 -14.80 17.70
CA THR A 120 -25.54 -15.73 17.42
C THR A 120 -24.55 -15.69 18.57
N SER A 121 -23.91 -16.82 18.86
CA SER A 121 -22.89 -16.94 19.91
C SER A 121 -21.85 -17.96 19.43
N ARG A 122 -20.77 -17.47 18.82
CA ARG A 122 -19.62 -18.30 18.43
C ARG A 122 -18.57 -18.34 19.54
N GLY A 123 -18.61 -17.35 20.43
CA GLY A 123 -17.72 -17.20 21.57
C GLY A 123 -16.39 -16.55 21.21
N ILE A 124 -15.58 -16.23 22.23
CA ILE A 124 -14.23 -15.68 22.07
C ILE A 124 -13.24 -16.56 22.83
N ARG A 125 -12.10 -16.86 22.20
CA ARG A 125 -11.01 -17.63 22.80
C ARG A 125 -9.76 -16.77 22.88
N ILE A 126 -9.19 -16.64 24.06
CA ILE A 126 -7.97 -15.88 24.30
C ILE A 126 -6.93 -16.83 24.90
N GLY A 127 -5.77 -16.92 24.26
CA GLY A 127 -4.65 -17.76 24.68
C GLY A 127 -3.90 -17.21 25.90
N ASP A 128 -2.75 -17.82 26.18
CA ASP A 128 -1.94 -17.50 27.37
C ASP A 128 -1.12 -16.21 27.21
N ASP A 129 -0.82 -15.49 28.29
CA ASP A 129 0.07 -14.30 28.32
C ASP A 129 -0.35 -13.18 27.32
N VAL A 130 -1.67 -13.00 27.15
CA VAL A 130 -2.22 -11.95 26.28
C VAL A 130 -2.40 -10.64 27.05
N TRP A 131 -1.92 -9.52 26.49
CA TRP A 131 -2.23 -8.19 27.01
C TRP A 131 -3.24 -7.46 26.13
N ILE A 132 -4.38 -7.09 26.69
CA ILE A 132 -5.45 -6.34 26.04
C ILE A 132 -5.48 -4.95 26.66
N GLY A 133 -5.14 -3.92 25.89
CA GLY A 133 -5.14 -2.53 26.32
C GLY A 133 -6.53 -2.04 26.71
N SER A 134 -6.60 -0.87 27.34
CA SER A 134 -7.86 -0.23 27.72
C SER A 134 -8.68 0.19 26.49
N HIS A 135 -10.01 0.26 26.65
CA HIS A 135 -10.94 0.66 25.59
C HIS A 135 -10.89 -0.21 24.32
N VAL A 136 -10.56 -1.50 24.44
CA VAL A 136 -10.61 -2.45 23.32
C VAL A 136 -12.01 -3.03 23.17
N VAL A 137 -12.40 -3.36 21.94
CA VAL A 137 -13.59 -4.18 21.64
C VAL A 137 -13.16 -5.43 20.89
N ILE A 138 -13.50 -6.63 21.39
CA ILE A 138 -13.30 -7.90 20.68
C ILE A 138 -14.68 -8.50 20.37
N LEU A 139 -14.91 -8.78 19.09
CA LEU A 139 -16.21 -9.26 18.59
C LEU A 139 -16.31 -10.79 18.61
N ASP A 140 -17.56 -11.26 18.56
CA ASP A 140 -17.92 -12.68 18.56
C ASP A 140 -17.18 -13.48 17.48
N GLY A 141 -16.72 -14.68 17.82
CA GLY A 141 -16.05 -15.63 16.94
C GLY A 141 -14.54 -15.40 16.77
N VAL A 142 -13.93 -14.47 17.51
CA VAL A 142 -12.50 -14.18 17.43
C VAL A 142 -11.68 -15.11 18.35
N THR A 143 -10.59 -15.63 17.82
CA THR A 143 -9.50 -16.26 18.58
C THR A 143 -8.28 -15.34 18.65
N VAL A 144 -7.80 -15.07 19.86
CA VAL A 144 -6.54 -14.34 20.13
C VAL A 144 -5.50 -15.35 20.62
N GLY A 145 -4.44 -15.56 19.84
CA GLY A 145 -3.39 -16.52 20.17
C GLY A 145 -2.48 -16.07 21.30
N ASP A 146 -1.73 -17.02 21.86
CA ASP A 146 -0.85 -16.82 23.00
C ASP A 146 0.15 -15.68 22.80
N ARG A 147 0.48 -14.95 23.85
CA ARG A 147 1.49 -13.88 23.88
C ARG A 147 1.15 -12.68 22.99
N ALA A 148 -0.08 -12.61 22.47
CA ALA A 148 -0.54 -11.48 21.68
C ALA A 148 -0.70 -10.21 22.54
N VAL A 149 -0.66 -9.06 21.87
CA VAL A 149 -0.96 -7.75 22.45
C VAL A 149 -2.01 -7.05 21.61
N VAL A 150 -3.09 -6.60 22.22
CA VAL A 150 -4.10 -5.76 21.58
C VAL A 150 -3.93 -4.34 22.11
N ALA A 151 -3.51 -3.40 21.26
CA ALA A 151 -3.28 -2.01 21.64
C ALA A 151 -4.60 -1.32 22.08
N ALA A 152 -4.48 -0.34 22.97
CA ALA A 152 -5.62 0.42 23.46
C ALA A 152 -6.47 1.03 22.33
N GLY A 153 -7.78 1.06 22.51
CA GLY A 153 -8.73 1.62 21.51
C GLY A 153 -8.98 0.75 20.27
N ALA A 154 -8.45 -0.48 20.21
CA ALA A 154 -8.60 -1.35 19.05
C ALA A 154 -9.99 -2.03 18.97
N VAL A 155 -10.47 -2.27 17.75
CA VAL A 155 -11.68 -3.07 17.47
C VAL A 155 -11.29 -4.34 16.71
N VAL A 156 -11.22 -5.47 17.40
CA VAL A 156 -10.78 -6.76 16.87
C VAL A 156 -11.96 -7.50 16.27
N THR A 157 -11.95 -7.64 14.95
CA THR A 157 -13.02 -8.27 14.16
C THR A 157 -12.62 -9.59 13.49
N ARG A 158 -11.36 -10.02 13.67
CA ARG A 158 -10.76 -11.24 13.11
C ARG A 158 -9.72 -11.81 14.08
N ASP A 159 -9.38 -13.08 13.90
CA ASP A 159 -8.39 -13.78 14.71
C ASP A 159 -7.04 -13.04 14.76
N VAL A 160 -6.42 -13.08 15.94
CA VAL A 160 -5.11 -12.48 16.21
C VAL A 160 -4.10 -13.60 16.38
N PRO A 161 -3.06 -13.69 15.55
CA PRO A 161 -2.05 -14.74 15.69
C PRO A 161 -1.30 -14.66 17.02
N ALA A 162 -0.81 -15.81 17.49
CA ALA A 162 0.04 -15.88 18.68
C ALA A 162 1.29 -15.01 18.51
N GLY A 163 1.61 -14.20 19.52
CA GLY A 163 2.75 -13.30 19.54
C GLY A 163 2.55 -12.02 18.74
N ALA A 164 1.40 -11.81 18.09
CA ALA A 164 1.14 -10.59 17.33
C ALA A 164 0.76 -9.42 18.25
N VAL A 165 1.24 -8.21 17.93
CA VAL A 165 0.75 -6.95 18.48
C VAL A 165 -0.19 -6.34 17.45
N VAL A 166 -1.47 -6.16 17.76
CA VAL A 166 -2.50 -5.59 16.87
C VAL A 166 -3.05 -4.26 17.40
N GLY A 167 -3.59 -3.41 16.53
CA GLY A 167 -4.27 -2.17 16.94
C GLY A 167 -5.07 -1.50 15.81
N GLY A 168 -5.91 -0.53 16.16
CA GLY A 168 -6.77 0.21 15.24
C GLY A 168 -8.22 -0.29 15.17
N ASN A 169 -9.06 0.40 14.39
CA ASN A 169 -10.46 0.04 14.12
C ASN A 169 -10.69 -0.03 12.59
N PRO A 170 -10.77 -1.24 11.99
CA PRO A 170 -10.61 -2.54 12.64
C PRO A 170 -9.14 -2.89 12.88
N ALA A 171 -8.86 -3.71 13.88
CA ALA A 171 -7.51 -4.02 14.34
C ALA A 171 -6.68 -4.70 13.25
N ARG A 172 -5.41 -4.33 13.15
CA ARG A 172 -4.42 -4.92 12.24
C ARG A 172 -3.11 -5.17 12.99
N ILE A 173 -2.35 -6.19 12.57
CA ILE A 173 -1.04 -6.48 13.14
C ILE A 173 -0.12 -5.27 12.93
N LEU A 174 0.32 -4.67 14.03
CA LEU A 174 1.26 -3.56 14.09
C LEU A 174 2.70 -4.07 14.05
N LYS A 175 3.00 -5.10 14.86
CA LYS A 175 4.32 -5.76 14.99
C LYS A 175 4.16 -7.14 15.63
N TRP A 176 5.26 -7.88 15.79
CA TRP A 176 5.29 -9.13 16.57
C TRP A 176 6.00 -8.90 17.91
N ARG A 177 5.36 -9.31 19.01
CA ARG A 177 5.98 -9.50 20.33
C ARG A 177 6.79 -10.79 20.35
N VAL A 178 6.28 -11.84 19.71
CA VAL A 178 6.99 -13.11 19.47
C VAL A 178 6.79 -13.50 18.00
N PRO A 179 7.86 -13.73 17.22
CA PRO A 179 7.73 -14.18 15.83
C PRO A 179 7.02 -15.55 15.72
N PRO A 180 6.20 -15.78 14.67
CA PRO A 180 5.58 -17.07 14.42
C PRO A 180 6.65 -18.12 14.11
N ALA A 181 6.50 -19.34 14.66
CA ALA A 181 7.43 -20.42 14.41
C ALA A 181 7.34 -20.87 12.94
N GLY A 182 8.35 -20.53 12.13
CA GLY A 182 8.35 -20.80 10.68
C GLY A 182 9.41 -20.10 9.80
N GLY A 183 10.32 -19.27 10.33
CA GLY A 183 11.53 -18.81 9.63
C GLY A 183 12.01 -17.42 10.07
N LEU A 184 13.31 -17.12 10.26
CA LEU A 184 14.57 -17.88 10.24
C LEU A 184 15.55 -17.18 11.19
N SER A 185 16.32 -17.93 11.98
CA SER A 185 17.66 -17.52 12.43
C SER A 185 18.67 -18.53 11.87
N GLY A 186 19.85 -18.05 11.50
CA GLY A 186 20.89 -18.83 10.80
C GLY A 186 21.36 -20.11 11.52
N ASP A 187 21.78 -21.03 10.66
CA ASP A 187 22.78 -22.12 10.79
C ASP A 187 22.55 -23.27 11.79
N ALA A 188 22.09 -24.41 11.28
CA ALA A 188 22.94 -25.57 10.90
C ALA A 188 22.19 -26.92 10.98
N ALA A 189 22.28 -27.68 9.87
CA ALA A 189 22.34 -29.13 9.76
C ALA A 189 21.25 -30.05 10.39
N SER A 190 20.55 -30.72 9.47
CA SER A 190 20.34 -32.18 9.44
C SER A 190 19.11 -32.81 10.10
N THR A 191 18.51 -33.67 9.26
CA THR A 191 17.78 -34.93 9.52
C THR A 191 16.26 -34.94 9.73
N THR A 192 15.64 -35.54 8.72
CA THR A 192 14.51 -36.51 8.71
C THR A 192 13.07 -36.01 8.80
N GLN A 193 12.36 -36.14 7.65
CA GLN A 193 10.90 -36.21 7.54
C GLN A 193 10.32 -37.47 8.22
N PRO A 194 9.01 -37.51 8.53
CA PRO A 194 8.03 -38.13 7.61
C PRO A 194 6.71 -37.31 7.48
N LYS A 195 6.22 -37.03 6.25
CA LYS A 195 5.19 -37.75 5.46
C LYS A 195 3.78 -37.84 6.08
N SER A 196 2.81 -37.19 5.41
CA SER A 196 1.62 -37.80 4.77
C SER A 196 0.69 -36.67 4.28
N ASP A 197 0.71 -36.34 2.99
CA ASP A 197 -0.26 -36.80 1.97
C ASP A 197 -1.67 -36.20 2.14
N LEU A 198 -2.04 -35.27 1.25
CA LEU A 198 -2.99 -35.54 0.15
C LEU A 198 -3.24 -34.27 -0.70
N SER A 199 -2.60 -34.27 -1.87
CA SER A 199 -3.08 -33.84 -3.20
C SER A 199 -3.65 -32.43 -3.44
N GLY A 200 -2.91 -31.65 -4.24
CA GLY A 200 -3.42 -30.55 -5.06
C GLY A 200 -2.31 -29.88 -5.88
N LYS A 201 -1.96 -30.43 -7.04
CA LYS A 201 -0.92 -29.92 -7.96
C LYS A 201 -1.27 -28.53 -8.53
N ALA A 202 -0.35 -27.58 -8.46
CA ALA A 202 -0.09 -26.60 -9.53
C ALA A 202 1.27 -25.89 -9.37
N ALA A 203 2.10 -26.06 -10.42
CA ALA A 203 3.22 -25.24 -10.90
C ALA A 203 4.43 -24.93 -10.00
N GLU A 204 5.56 -25.49 -10.41
CA GLU A 204 6.93 -25.24 -9.95
C GLU A 204 7.37 -23.81 -10.31
N GLY A 205 7.81 -23.04 -9.32
CA GLY A 205 8.50 -21.75 -9.50
C GLY A 205 9.92 -21.88 -8.96
N GLU A 206 10.91 -21.68 -9.82
CA GLU A 206 12.33 -21.83 -9.52
C GLU A 206 12.81 -20.90 -8.40
N SER A 207 13.61 -21.47 -7.50
CA SER A 207 14.26 -20.82 -6.35
C SER A 207 15.46 -19.99 -6.81
N TRP A 208 15.26 -18.69 -7.02
CA TRP A 208 16.26 -17.73 -7.54
C TRP A 208 17.21 -17.14 -6.47
N ASP A 209 17.01 -17.43 -5.19
CA ASP A 209 17.67 -16.72 -4.09
C ASP A 209 18.59 -17.60 -3.23
N ARG A 210 19.78 -17.96 -3.74
CA ARG A 210 20.78 -18.69 -2.94
C ARG A 210 22.21 -18.15 -2.96
N ARG A 211 22.50 -17.00 -3.60
CA ARG A 211 23.89 -16.51 -3.76
C ARG A 211 24.15 -15.00 -3.57
N GLY A 212 23.14 -14.14 -3.39
CA GLY A 212 23.38 -12.70 -3.28
C GLY A 212 23.88 -12.03 -4.58
N ASP A 213 23.74 -12.70 -5.72
CA ASP A 213 24.13 -12.19 -7.04
C ASP A 213 22.96 -11.40 -7.67
N VAL A 214 22.84 -10.13 -7.30
CA VAL A 214 21.80 -9.24 -7.83
C VAL A 214 21.98 -8.99 -9.34
N ALA A 215 23.23 -8.91 -9.82
CA ALA A 215 23.52 -8.69 -11.23
C ALA A 215 23.06 -9.87 -12.11
N GLY A 216 23.36 -11.10 -11.68
CA GLY A 216 22.88 -12.32 -12.34
C GLY A 216 21.35 -12.43 -12.34
N ALA A 217 20.69 -12.07 -11.23
CA ALA A 217 19.23 -12.07 -11.14
C ALA A 217 18.59 -11.08 -12.13
N VAL A 218 19.14 -9.87 -12.25
CA VAL A 218 18.70 -8.84 -13.20
C VAL A 218 18.85 -9.33 -14.65
N ALA A 219 20.00 -9.91 -15.00
CA ALA A 219 20.25 -10.44 -16.35
C ALA A 219 19.34 -11.64 -16.69
N GLY A 220 19.11 -12.52 -15.72
CA GLY A 220 18.19 -13.66 -15.86
C GLY A 220 16.75 -13.20 -16.07
N PHE A 221 16.28 -12.24 -15.28
CA PHE A 221 14.98 -11.60 -15.48
C PHE A 221 14.87 -10.98 -16.88
N ALA A 222 15.87 -10.20 -17.30
CA ALA A 222 15.83 -9.52 -18.58
C ALA A 222 15.77 -10.49 -19.77
N THR A 223 16.46 -11.63 -19.68
CA THR A 223 16.37 -12.70 -20.68
C THR A 223 14.95 -13.25 -20.76
N ARG A 224 14.39 -13.67 -19.61
CA ARG A 224 13.04 -14.22 -19.49
C ARG A 224 11.95 -13.24 -19.96
N ALA A 225 12.07 -11.96 -19.58
CA ALA A 225 11.12 -10.93 -19.98
C ALA A 225 11.08 -10.74 -21.51
N ARG A 226 12.24 -10.74 -22.17
CA ARG A 226 12.31 -10.66 -23.64
C ARG A 226 11.72 -11.87 -24.33
N GLU A 227 12.02 -13.08 -23.85
CA GLU A 227 11.47 -14.33 -24.39
C GLU A 227 9.93 -14.37 -24.30
N GLN A 228 9.35 -13.70 -23.30
CA GLN A 228 7.91 -13.70 -23.04
C GLN A 228 7.17 -12.46 -23.56
N ALA A 229 7.88 -11.44 -24.04
CA ALA A 229 7.30 -10.15 -24.41
C ALA A 229 6.20 -10.27 -25.47
N GLU A 230 6.44 -11.07 -26.53
CA GLU A 230 5.45 -11.30 -27.58
C GLU A 230 4.18 -11.98 -27.05
N ALA A 231 4.31 -12.97 -26.17
CA ALA A 231 3.15 -13.63 -25.56
C ALA A 231 2.31 -12.67 -24.69
N ILE A 232 2.97 -11.73 -24.00
CA ILE A 232 2.32 -10.69 -23.20
C ILE A 232 1.57 -9.71 -24.08
N LEU A 233 2.11 -9.34 -25.24
CA LEU A 233 1.44 -8.46 -26.21
C LEU A 233 0.29 -9.18 -26.92
N ASP A 234 0.51 -10.42 -27.37
CA ASP A 234 -0.47 -11.26 -28.07
C ASP A 234 -1.77 -11.42 -27.28
N ARG A 235 -1.66 -11.72 -25.98
CA ARG A 235 -2.85 -11.90 -25.12
C ARG A 235 -3.65 -10.62 -24.90
N CYS A 236 -3.01 -9.46 -25.07
CA CYS A 236 -3.60 -8.15 -24.83
C CYS A 236 -4.09 -7.48 -26.12
N PHE A 237 -3.97 -8.12 -27.28
CA PHE A 237 -4.46 -7.59 -28.55
C PHE A 237 -5.80 -8.24 -28.92
N VAL A 238 -6.88 -7.45 -28.88
CA VAL A 238 -8.26 -7.91 -29.11
C VAL A 238 -8.93 -7.00 -30.12
N ASP A 239 -9.52 -7.58 -31.16
CA ASP A 239 -10.30 -6.87 -32.19
C ASP A 239 -9.59 -5.64 -32.79
N GLY A 240 -8.27 -5.73 -32.97
CA GLY A 240 -7.46 -4.68 -33.61
C GLY A 240 -6.94 -3.59 -32.66
N LEU A 241 -7.20 -3.70 -31.36
CA LEU A 241 -6.78 -2.77 -30.31
C LEU A 241 -6.12 -3.52 -29.14
N PHE A 242 -5.20 -2.84 -28.45
CA PHE A 242 -4.70 -3.32 -27.16
C PHE A 242 -5.69 -3.06 -26.02
N VAL A 243 -5.77 -4.00 -25.09
CA VAL A 243 -6.47 -3.90 -23.80
C VAL A 243 -5.44 -4.10 -22.69
N ASP A 244 -5.67 -3.54 -21.49
CA ASP A 244 -4.72 -3.73 -20.39
C ASP A 244 -4.58 -5.23 -20.05
N ARG A 245 -5.73 -5.91 -19.98
CA ARG A 245 -5.86 -7.34 -19.66
C ARG A 245 -6.97 -8.00 -20.48
N PRO A 246 -6.88 -9.31 -20.74
CA PRO A 246 -7.95 -10.04 -21.43
C PRO A 246 -9.31 -9.83 -20.77
N GLY A 247 -10.31 -9.46 -21.56
CA GLY A 247 -11.68 -9.20 -21.09
C GLY A 247 -11.96 -7.77 -20.64
N GLU A 248 -10.97 -6.87 -20.64
CA GLU A 248 -11.18 -5.44 -20.39
C GLU A 248 -11.45 -4.66 -21.68
N ALA A 249 -11.98 -3.43 -21.54
CA ALA A 249 -12.19 -2.53 -22.66
C ALA A 249 -10.86 -1.92 -23.14
N PRO A 250 -10.71 -1.61 -24.44
CA PRO A 250 -9.52 -0.94 -24.95
C PRO A 250 -9.42 0.48 -24.40
N THR A 251 -8.19 0.91 -24.11
CA THR A 251 -7.89 2.27 -23.65
C THR A 251 -6.77 2.89 -24.47
N VAL A 252 -6.68 4.23 -24.47
CA VAL A 252 -5.55 4.95 -25.07
C VAL A 252 -4.25 4.49 -24.43
N ARG A 253 -4.24 4.40 -23.10
CA ARG A 253 -3.10 3.95 -22.31
C ARG A 253 -2.62 2.56 -22.74
N ALA A 254 -3.51 1.58 -22.90
CA ALA A 254 -3.12 0.23 -23.30
C ALA A 254 -2.40 0.18 -24.66
N GLN A 255 -2.74 1.08 -25.61
CA GLN A 255 -1.97 1.15 -26.86
C GLN A 255 -0.55 1.66 -26.63
N CYS A 256 -0.41 2.68 -25.78
CA CYS A 256 0.86 3.32 -25.49
C CYS A 256 1.77 2.38 -24.70
N ASP A 257 1.23 1.74 -23.65
CA ASP A 257 1.95 0.77 -22.83
C ASP A 257 2.44 -0.42 -23.69
N ALA A 258 1.66 -0.88 -24.68
CA ALA A 258 2.10 -1.92 -25.63
C ALA A 258 3.30 -1.47 -26.46
N VAL A 259 3.30 -0.23 -26.96
CA VAL A 259 4.43 0.36 -27.69
C VAL A 259 5.67 0.45 -26.79
N GLU A 260 5.52 0.93 -25.55
CA GLU A 260 6.63 1.06 -24.61
C GLU A 260 7.22 -0.30 -24.19
N ILE A 261 6.38 -1.31 -23.95
CA ILE A 261 6.85 -2.66 -23.62
C ILE A 261 7.60 -3.29 -24.80
N ALA A 262 7.07 -3.15 -26.02
CA ALA A 262 7.75 -3.66 -27.22
C ALA A 262 9.08 -2.93 -27.46
N ASP A 263 9.12 -1.62 -27.26
CA ASP A 263 10.36 -0.84 -27.35
C ASP A 263 11.41 -1.32 -26.35
N LEU A 264 11.01 -1.52 -25.09
CA LEU A 264 11.92 -1.93 -24.02
C LEU A 264 12.45 -3.35 -24.19
N LEU A 265 11.60 -4.30 -24.57
CA LEU A 265 11.94 -5.72 -24.58
C LEU A 265 12.33 -6.25 -25.96
N LEU A 266 11.78 -5.68 -27.03
CA LEU A 266 11.99 -6.14 -28.41
C LEU A 266 12.81 -5.15 -29.24
N GLY A 267 12.83 -3.86 -28.86
CA GLY A 267 13.52 -2.81 -29.62
C GLY A 267 12.80 -2.41 -30.91
N GLU A 268 11.53 -2.79 -31.06
CA GLU A 268 10.69 -2.51 -32.22
C GLU A 268 9.22 -2.31 -31.83
N ALA A 269 8.41 -1.82 -32.77
CA ALA A 269 6.97 -1.63 -32.54
C ALA A 269 6.23 -2.97 -32.42
N PRO A 270 5.10 -3.04 -31.70
CA PRO A 270 4.31 -4.27 -31.59
C PRO A 270 3.91 -4.82 -32.97
N ARG A 271 4.29 -6.06 -33.29
CA ARG A 271 4.07 -6.69 -34.62
C ARG A 271 2.60 -6.82 -35.05
N HIS A 272 1.67 -6.67 -34.11
CA HIS A 272 0.22 -6.76 -34.30
C HIS A 272 -0.31 -5.77 -35.34
N LEU A 273 0.35 -4.62 -35.48
CA LEU A 273 0.04 -3.61 -36.47
C LEU A 273 1.35 -3.04 -37.03
N PRO A 274 1.43 -2.75 -38.34
CA PRO A 274 2.56 -2.01 -38.90
C PRO A 274 2.78 -0.70 -38.12
N ALA A 275 4.04 -0.32 -37.90
CA ALA A 275 4.37 0.88 -37.14
C ALA A 275 3.68 2.13 -37.71
N GLU A 276 3.58 2.26 -39.03
CA GLU A 276 2.90 3.36 -39.71
C GLU A 276 1.38 3.39 -39.43
N ALA A 277 0.77 2.23 -39.25
CA ALA A 277 -0.65 2.13 -38.89
C ALA A 277 -0.88 2.54 -37.43
N GLN A 278 0.03 2.17 -36.53
CA GLN A 278 0.00 2.60 -35.13
C GLN A 278 0.18 4.13 -35.03
N VAL A 279 1.19 4.68 -35.72
CA VAL A 279 1.42 6.12 -35.82
C VAL A 279 0.19 6.85 -36.34
N ARG A 280 -0.40 6.37 -37.44
CA ARG A 280 -1.60 6.98 -38.02
C ARG A 280 -2.73 7.05 -37.00
N ARG A 281 -3.02 5.93 -36.34
CA ARG A 281 -4.08 5.83 -35.32
C ARG A 281 -3.87 6.82 -34.17
N LEU A 282 -2.67 6.82 -33.57
CA LEU A 282 -2.34 7.69 -32.45
C LEU A 282 -2.46 9.18 -32.83
N ARG A 283 -2.06 9.55 -34.05
CA ARG A 283 -2.19 10.91 -34.57
C ARG A 283 -3.64 11.31 -34.84
N GLU A 284 -4.47 10.39 -35.32
CA GLU A 284 -5.90 10.63 -35.59
C GLU A 284 -6.73 10.85 -34.32
N TRP A 285 -6.23 10.42 -33.16
CA TRP A 285 -6.90 10.64 -31.87
C TRP A 285 -6.71 12.02 -31.27
N GLN A 286 -5.76 12.80 -31.80
CA GLN A 286 -5.59 14.18 -31.37
C GLN A 286 -6.73 15.02 -31.92
N ASP A 287 -7.47 15.66 -31.02
CA ASP A 287 -8.49 16.64 -31.38
C ASP A 287 -7.81 17.91 -31.94
N PRO A 288 -8.13 18.33 -33.18
CA PRO A 288 -7.41 19.43 -33.83
C PRO A 288 -7.70 20.82 -33.23
N ASP A 289 -8.83 20.96 -32.50
CA ASP A 289 -9.26 22.23 -31.89
C ASP A 289 -8.57 22.48 -30.56
N THR A 290 -8.40 21.44 -29.74
CA THR A 290 -7.79 21.53 -28.40
C THR A 290 -6.32 21.11 -28.40
N GLY A 291 -5.92 20.26 -29.35
CA GLY A 291 -4.64 19.56 -29.35
C GLY A 291 -4.53 18.45 -28.30
N MET A 292 -5.64 18.10 -27.63
CA MET A 292 -5.71 17.08 -26.59
C MET A 292 -6.13 15.72 -27.18
N VAL A 293 -6.02 14.66 -26.38
CA VAL A 293 -6.46 13.31 -26.77
C VAL A 293 -7.53 12.82 -25.79
N GLY A 294 -8.77 12.65 -26.25
CA GLY A 294 -9.86 12.09 -25.43
C GLY A 294 -9.71 10.59 -25.13
N ALA A 295 -10.69 10.02 -24.41
CA ALA A 295 -10.73 8.59 -24.10
C ALA A 295 -11.21 7.74 -25.28
N LEU A 296 -10.97 6.43 -25.22
CA LEU A 296 -11.59 5.47 -26.14
C LEU A 296 -12.92 4.99 -25.58
N ARG A 297 -13.94 4.96 -26.45
CA ARG A 297 -15.18 4.23 -26.22
C ARG A 297 -14.93 2.74 -26.32
N SER A 298 -15.80 1.92 -25.71
CA SER A 298 -15.69 0.45 -25.74
C SER A 298 -15.64 -0.15 -27.16
N GLY A 299 -16.16 0.55 -28.17
CA GLY A 299 -16.09 0.14 -29.59
C GLY A 299 -14.87 0.70 -30.35
N GLY A 300 -13.88 1.29 -29.68
CA GLY A 300 -12.66 1.83 -30.29
C GLY A 300 -12.78 3.24 -30.88
N GLY A 301 -13.96 3.87 -30.80
CA GLY A 301 -14.16 5.25 -31.23
C GLY A 301 -13.62 6.26 -30.23
N GLN A 302 -13.10 7.39 -30.72
CA GLN A 302 -12.50 8.44 -29.90
C GLN A 302 -13.57 9.38 -29.31
N GLU A 303 -13.48 9.69 -28.01
CA GLU A 303 -14.27 10.74 -27.38
C GLU A 303 -13.64 12.11 -27.60
N ARG A 304 -14.47 13.14 -27.73
CA ARG A 304 -13.97 14.51 -27.83
C ARG A 304 -13.57 14.99 -26.43
N PRO A 305 -12.34 15.48 -26.22
CA PRO A 305 -11.93 16.02 -24.93
C PRO A 305 -12.69 17.31 -24.63
N GLU A 306 -12.93 17.61 -23.35
CA GLU A 306 -13.56 18.86 -22.95
C GLU A 306 -12.61 20.05 -23.23
N PRO A 307 -13.10 21.15 -23.83
CA PRO A 307 -12.29 22.33 -24.08
C PRO A 307 -12.00 23.04 -22.75
N GLY A 308 -10.79 22.85 -22.26
CA GLY A 308 -10.36 23.44 -21.01
C GLY A 308 -8.87 23.28 -20.85
N LEU A 309 -8.30 24.15 -20.03
CA LEU A 309 -6.89 24.12 -19.72
C LEU A 309 -6.49 22.78 -19.09
N PHE A 310 -7.43 22.10 -18.40
CA PHE A 310 -7.17 20.82 -17.72
C PHE A 310 -8.42 19.92 -17.64
N ASP A 311 -8.54 19.00 -18.60
CA ASP A 311 -9.24 17.72 -18.43
C ASP A 311 -8.18 16.68 -17.98
N GLU A 312 -8.33 16.12 -16.79
CA GLU A 312 -7.33 15.21 -16.18
C GLU A 312 -7.13 13.94 -17.03
N ALA A 313 -8.22 13.39 -17.57
CA ALA A 313 -8.14 12.17 -18.40
C ALA A 313 -7.47 12.49 -19.74
N ALA A 314 -7.90 13.56 -20.41
CA ALA A 314 -7.33 13.94 -21.70
C ALA A 314 -5.86 14.41 -21.59
N GLY A 315 -5.50 15.05 -20.48
CA GLY A 315 -4.14 15.48 -20.20
C GLY A 315 -3.18 14.32 -20.01
N TYR A 316 -3.61 13.27 -19.33
CA TYR A 316 -2.79 12.06 -19.21
C TYR A 316 -2.57 11.37 -20.57
N HIS A 317 -3.54 11.46 -21.49
CA HIS A 317 -3.37 10.91 -22.84
C HIS A 317 -2.38 11.69 -23.71
N VAL A 318 -2.30 13.02 -23.57
CA VAL A 318 -1.23 13.81 -24.22
C VAL A 318 0.15 13.30 -23.83
N LEU A 319 0.29 12.88 -22.58
CA LEU A 319 1.51 12.32 -22.05
C LEU A 319 1.82 10.95 -22.66
N CYS A 320 0.95 9.96 -22.54
CA CYS A 320 1.27 8.60 -23.05
C CYS A 320 1.31 8.53 -24.59
N VAL A 321 0.42 9.23 -25.30
CA VAL A 321 0.41 9.26 -26.77
C VAL A 321 1.64 9.97 -27.33
N GLY A 322 2.06 11.08 -26.72
CA GLY A 322 3.25 11.80 -27.16
C GLY A 322 4.50 10.93 -27.10
N TYR A 323 4.67 10.22 -25.99
CA TYR A 323 5.79 9.28 -25.83
C TYR A 323 5.71 8.08 -26.76
N ALA A 324 4.53 7.47 -26.93
CA ALA A 324 4.36 6.38 -27.89
C ALA A 324 4.67 6.84 -29.33
N LEU A 325 4.26 8.06 -29.71
CA LEU A 325 4.60 8.63 -31.02
C LEU A 325 6.11 8.85 -31.18
N ASP A 326 6.78 9.38 -30.15
CA ASP A 326 8.25 9.59 -30.17
C ASP A 326 9.00 8.26 -30.36
N LEU A 327 8.61 7.20 -29.63
CA LEU A 327 9.17 5.86 -29.78
C LEU A 327 8.98 5.28 -31.19
N LEU A 328 7.84 5.57 -31.81
CA LEU A 328 7.53 5.18 -33.19
C LEU A 328 8.18 6.11 -34.24
N GLY A 329 9.06 7.04 -33.84
CA GLY A 329 9.72 7.98 -34.75
C GLY A 329 8.78 9.03 -35.34
N SER A 330 7.70 9.35 -34.64
CA SER A 330 6.69 10.32 -35.04
C SER A 330 6.52 11.44 -34.00
N ARG A 331 5.49 12.26 -34.18
CA ARG A 331 5.13 13.36 -33.28
C ARG A 331 3.64 13.66 -33.39
N PHE A 332 3.11 14.51 -32.52
CA PHE A 332 1.76 15.03 -32.68
C PHE A 332 1.58 15.80 -34.00
N PRO A 333 0.41 15.74 -34.66
CA PRO A 333 0.10 16.57 -35.82
C PRO A 333 -0.09 18.04 -35.44
N GLU A 334 -0.67 18.33 -34.28
CA GLU A 334 -1.00 19.68 -33.82
C GLU A 334 -0.35 19.99 -32.47
N PRO A 335 -0.07 21.27 -32.17
CA PRO A 335 0.28 21.67 -30.81
C PRO A 335 -0.87 21.40 -29.84
N VAL A 336 -0.55 21.17 -28.57
CA VAL A 336 -1.49 21.18 -27.45
C VAL A 336 -1.97 22.61 -27.23
N ARG A 337 -3.01 23.01 -27.98
CA ARG A 337 -3.44 24.40 -28.13
C ARG A 337 -3.92 25.02 -26.83
N VAL A 338 -4.59 24.24 -25.98
CA VAL A 338 -5.05 24.72 -24.66
C VAL A 338 -3.89 25.18 -23.78
N VAL A 339 -2.72 24.53 -23.89
CA VAL A 339 -1.49 24.93 -23.18
C VAL A 339 -0.76 26.05 -23.91
N ALA A 340 -0.68 26.01 -25.25
CA ALA A 340 -0.06 27.07 -26.04
C ALA A 340 -0.76 28.43 -25.85
N ALA A 341 -2.08 28.41 -25.66
CA ALA A 341 -2.90 29.60 -25.47
C ALA A 341 -2.86 30.18 -24.04
N ALA A 342 -2.34 29.45 -23.05
CA ALA A 342 -2.35 29.88 -21.65
C ALA A 342 -1.30 30.97 -21.37
N GLY A 343 -1.72 32.03 -20.67
CA GLY A 343 -0.84 33.08 -20.18
C GLY A 343 -0.17 32.73 -18.85
N ALA A 344 0.87 33.51 -18.49
CA ALA A 344 1.57 33.38 -17.21
C ALA A 344 0.64 33.47 -15.99
N GLU A 345 -0.31 34.43 -15.99
CA GLU A 345 -1.29 34.61 -14.91
C GLU A 345 -2.22 33.39 -14.75
N GLU A 346 -2.66 32.81 -15.87
CA GLU A 346 -3.53 31.63 -15.87
C GLU A 346 -2.80 30.39 -15.31
N ILE A 347 -1.51 30.24 -15.65
CA ILE A 347 -0.66 29.16 -15.13
C ILE A 347 -0.48 29.30 -13.62
N VAL A 348 -0.09 30.49 -13.14
CA VAL A 348 0.09 30.74 -11.70
C VAL A 348 -1.22 30.51 -10.94
N ALA A 349 -2.32 31.06 -11.41
CA ALA A 349 -3.63 30.85 -10.80
C ALA A 349 -4.05 29.37 -10.83
N GLY A 350 -3.65 28.62 -11.87
CA GLY A 350 -3.85 27.18 -11.97
C GLY A 350 -3.08 26.41 -10.90
N LEU A 351 -1.81 26.75 -10.68
CA LEU A 351 -0.94 26.16 -9.66
C LEU A 351 -1.44 26.46 -8.24
N GLU A 352 -1.88 27.69 -7.97
CA GLU A 352 -2.40 28.10 -6.66
C GLU A 352 -3.72 27.42 -6.29
N ARG A 353 -4.54 27.05 -7.29
CA ARG A 353 -5.78 26.29 -7.08
C ARG A 353 -5.55 24.82 -6.78
N GLN A 354 -4.37 24.28 -7.03
CA GLN A 354 -4.12 22.86 -6.82
C GLN A 354 -4.13 22.49 -5.33
N PRO A 355 -4.59 21.27 -4.98
CA PRO A 355 -4.73 20.82 -3.61
C PRO A 355 -3.39 20.42 -2.97
N TRP A 356 -2.33 21.23 -3.04
CA TRP A 356 -0.99 20.91 -2.53
C TRP A 356 -0.95 20.43 -1.07
N ARG A 357 -1.88 20.89 -0.23
CA ARG A 357 -1.94 20.50 1.19
C ARG A 357 -2.72 19.20 1.45
N THR A 358 -3.66 18.85 0.58
CA THR A 358 -4.62 17.75 0.80
C THR A 358 -4.47 16.61 -0.20
N SER A 359 -3.99 16.88 -1.40
CA SER A 359 -3.66 15.92 -2.45
C SER A 359 -2.49 16.46 -3.29
N ALA A 360 -1.28 16.45 -2.71
CA ALA A 360 -0.08 16.85 -3.43
C ALA A 360 0.19 15.94 -4.65
N TRP A 361 -0.29 14.69 -4.64
CA TRP A 361 -0.26 13.82 -5.81
C TRP A 361 -1.05 14.40 -6.98
N SER A 362 -2.31 14.81 -6.77
CA SER A 362 -3.15 15.39 -7.83
C SER A 362 -2.54 16.69 -8.34
N ALA A 363 -2.01 17.52 -7.44
CA ALA A 363 -1.32 18.75 -7.80
C ALA A 363 -0.08 18.50 -8.67
N GLY A 364 0.75 17.52 -8.28
CA GLY A 364 1.91 17.11 -9.07
C GLY A 364 1.51 16.53 -10.42
N HIS A 365 0.45 15.71 -10.46
CA HIS A 365 -0.08 15.14 -11.71
C HIS A 365 -0.54 16.22 -12.69
N TRP A 366 -1.17 17.28 -12.19
CA TRP A 366 -1.54 18.45 -12.99
C TRP A 366 -0.30 19.14 -13.59
N VAL A 367 0.77 19.30 -12.79
CA VAL A 367 2.05 19.90 -13.24
C VAL A 367 2.70 19.03 -14.31
N ASP A 368 2.66 17.72 -14.14
CA ASP A 368 3.19 16.71 -15.05
C ASP A 368 2.56 16.80 -16.45
N ILE A 369 1.23 16.90 -16.49
CA ILE A 369 0.46 17.11 -17.73
C ILE A 369 0.89 18.42 -18.41
N LEU A 370 0.91 19.53 -17.64
CA LEU A 370 1.26 20.83 -18.18
C LEU A 370 2.69 20.87 -18.73
N GLY A 371 3.66 20.39 -17.96
CA GLY A 371 5.07 20.34 -18.37
C GLY A 371 5.30 19.46 -19.60
N THR A 372 4.62 18.32 -19.66
CA THR A 372 4.69 17.41 -20.82
C THR A 372 4.08 18.04 -22.08
N ALA A 373 2.95 18.72 -21.96
CA ALA A 373 2.37 19.47 -23.08
C ALA A 373 3.27 20.62 -23.55
N VAL A 374 3.92 21.34 -22.63
CA VAL A 374 4.93 22.36 -22.97
C VAL A 374 6.09 21.73 -23.72
N HIS A 375 6.57 20.55 -23.30
CA HIS A 375 7.63 19.83 -24.01
C HIS A 375 7.22 19.51 -25.45
N TRP A 376 6.05 18.89 -25.66
CA TRP A 376 5.60 18.54 -27.01
C TRP A 376 5.38 19.76 -27.92
N ASN A 377 4.83 20.84 -27.37
CA ASN A 377 4.71 22.11 -28.10
C ASN A 377 6.08 22.62 -28.56
N ARG A 378 7.07 22.62 -27.67
CA ARG A 378 8.42 23.09 -27.99
C ARG A 378 9.11 22.21 -29.03
N ALA A 379 8.93 20.90 -28.98
CA ALA A 379 9.43 19.97 -30.00
C ALA A 379 8.85 20.28 -31.40
N MET A 380 7.67 20.92 -31.47
CA MET A 380 7.05 21.39 -32.71
C MET A 380 7.40 22.85 -33.07
N GLY A 381 8.21 23.54 -32.26
CA GLY A 381 8.51 24.96 -32.43
C GLY A 381 7.44 25.92 -31.90
N GLU A 382 6.39 25.41 -31.26
CA GLU A 382 5.39 26.21 -30.55
C GLU A 382 5.92 26.58 -29.16
N ARG A 383 6.01 27.88 -28.88
CA ARG A 383 6.60 28.39 -27.62
C ARG A 383 5.55 28.81 -26.59
N GLY A 384 4.27 28.82 -26.97
CA GLY A 384 3.19 29.35 -26.16
C GLY A 384 3.30 30.86 -25.95
N ARG A 385 2.51 31.38 -25.02
CA ARG A 385 2.55 32.81 -24.69
C ARG A 385 3.85 33.19 -23.96
N PRO A 386 4.42 34.38 -24.22
CA PRO A 386 5.62 34.85 -23.52
C PRO A 386 5.46 34.80 -21.99
N GLY A 387 6.47 34.26 -21.29
CA GLY A 387 6.49 34.18 -19.83
C GLY A 387 5.69 33.01 -19.23
N ALA A 388 4.91 32.27 -20.02
CA ALA A 388 4.09 31.18 -19.53
C ALA A 388 4.93 30.02 -18.94
N THR A 389 5.95 29.60 -19.67
CA THR A 389 6.88 28.55 -19.21
C THR A 389 7.68 29.03 -18.00
N GLU A 390 8.19 30.26 -18.05
CA GLU A 390 8.95 30.87 -16.95
C GLU A 390 8.10 30.99 -15.67
N ALA A 391 6.80 31.27 -15.80
CA ALA A 391 5.89 31.33 -14.67
C ALA A 391 5.71 29.97 -13.99
N LEU A 392 5.60 28.88 -14.77
CA LEU A 392 5.54 27.51 -14.23
C LEU A 392 6.79 27.18 -13.41
N PHE A 393 7.97 27.33 -14.00
CA PHE A 393 9.22 27.00 -13.31
C PHE A 393 9.53 27.95 -12.16
N GLY A 394 9.28 29.25 -12.34
CA GLY A 394 9.47 30.26 -11.30
C GLY A 394 8.59 29.99 -10.08
N TRP A 395 7.32 29.59 -10.29
CA TRP A 395 6.43 29.22 -9.21
C TRP A 395 6.93 27.95 -8.48
N LEU A 396 7.29 26.90 -9.22
CA LEU A 396 7.79 25.65 -8.63
C LEU A 396 9.05 25.86 -7.79
N LEU A 397 9.99 26.68 -8.27
CA LEU A 397 11.20 27.04 -7.54
C LEU A 397 10.90 27.85 -6.28
N ALA A 398 9.97 28.81 -6.36
CA ALA A 398 9.61 29.67 -5.23
C ALA A 398 8.82 28.95 -4.12
N HIS A 399 8.12 27.86 -4.45
CA HIS A 399 7.20 27.15 -3.54
C HIS A 399 7.70 25.77 -3.10
N ALA A 400 8.90 25.35 -3.50
CA ALA A 400 9.52 24.15 -2.95
C ALA A 400 9.88 24.39 -1.47
N ASP A 401 9.46 23.49 -0.59
CA ASP A 401 9.74 23.58 0.85
C ASP A 401 11.23 23.30 1.11
N PRO A 402 12.02 24.25 1.64
CA PRO A 402 13.44 24.03 1.91
C PRO A 402 13.72 23.00 3.01
N ALA A 403 12.74 22.66 3.84
CA ALA A 403 12.91 21.65 4.89
C ALA A 403 12.81 20.23 4.33
N THR A 404 11.93 20.00 3.35
CA THR A 404 11.64 18.66 2.81
C THR A 404 12.13 18.46 1.37
N GLY A 405 12.37 19.54 0.63
CA GLY A 405 12.61 19.53 -0.81
C GLY A 405 11.37 19.22 -1.65
N MET A 406 10.18 19.16 -1.04
CA MET A 406 8.93 18.73 -1.68
C MET A 406 7.99 19.91 -1.95
N TRP A 407 6.94 19.65 -2.73
CA TRP A 407 5.75 20.50 -2.79
C TRP A 407 4.62 19.87 -1.98
N GLY A 408 3.95 20.68 -1.15
CA GLY A 408 2.96 20.20 -0.20
C GLY A 408 3.57 19.76 1.13
N SER A 409 2.73 19.25 2.04
CA SER A 409 3.13 18.91 3.41
C SER A 409 2.64 17.53 3.82
N GLY A 410 3.40 16.85 4.69
CA GLY A 410 2.98 15.59 5.26
C GLY A 410 1.70 15.72 6.10
N ARG A 411 0.92 14.63 6.17
CA ARG A 411 -0.31 14.56 6.98
C ARG A 411 -0.18 13.53 8.10
N PRO A 412 -0.88 13.68 9.23
CA PRO A 412 -0.86 12.66 10.30
C PRO A 412 -1.26 11.26 9.82
N VAL A 413 -2.24 11.20 8.90
CA VAL A 413 -2.80 9.95 8.36
C VAL A 413 -1.91 9.26 7.32
N ASP A 414 -1.34 10.04 6.39
CA ASP A 414 -0.61 9.48 5.23
C ASP A 414 0.90 9.76 5.26
N GLY A 415 1.40 10.36 6.34
CA GLY A 415 2.80 10.75 6.49
C GLY A 415 3.26 11.59 5.29
N LEU A 416 4.37 11.16 4.68
CA LEU A 416 4.99 11.81 3.52
C LEU A 416 4.50 11.29 2.15
N LEU A 417 3.50 10.39 2.12
CA LEU A 417 3.01 9.77 0.88
C LEU A 417 2.58 10.80 -0.16
N GLN A 418 1.73 11.75 0.22
CA GLN A 418 1.23 12.74 -0.74
C GLN A 418 2.36 13.63 -1.31
N PRO A 419 3.23 14.25 -0.47
CA PRO A 419 4.35 15.05 -0.97
C PRO A 419 5.34 14.27 -1.85
N VAL A 420 5.69 13.03 -1.50
CA VAL A 420 6.66 12.23 -2.28
C VAL A 420 6.09 11.85 -3.64
N ASN A 421 4.86 11.33 -3.68
CA ASN A 421 4.24 10.95 -4.95
C ASN A 421 3.94 12.20 -5.82
N GLY A 422 3.58 13.32 -5.19
CA GLY A 422 3.42 14.60 -5.87
C GLY A 422 4.72 15.15 -6.45
N PHE A 423 5.83 15.02 -5.71
CA PHE A 423 7.16 15.41 -6.18
C PHE A 423 7.55 14.63 -7.43
N TYR A 424 7.39 13.30 -7.42
CA TYR A 424 7.69 12.48 -8.59
C TYR A 424 6.97 13.01 -9.84
N ARG A 425 5.65 13.21 -9.76
CA ARG A 425 4.84 13.72 -10.88
C ARG A 425 5.32 15.09 -11.36
N ALA A 426 5.43 16.05 -10.43
CA ALA A 426 5.82 17.41 -10.77
C ALA A 426 7.23 17.45 -11.37
N ALA A 427 8.20 16.82 -10.71
CA ALA A 427 9.59 16.84 -11.13
C ALA A 427 9.81 16.09 -12.44
N ARG A 428 9.10 14.98 -12.69
CA ARG A 428 9.20 14.23 -13.93
C ARG A 428 8.82 15.09 -15.13
N GLY A 429 7.62 15.67 -15.16
CA GLY A 429 7.15 16.47 -16.29
C GLY A 429 7.82 17.84 -16.43
N THR A 430 8.66 18.25 -15.47
CA THR A 430 9.34 19.55 -15.49
C THR A 430 10.85 19.40 -15.34
N PHE A 431 11.39 19.29 -14.13
CA PHE A 431 12.84 19.30 -13.91
C PHE A 431 13.56 18.17 -14.66
N ALA A 432 13.10 16.93 -14.56
CA ALA A 432 13.71 15.80 -15.27
C ALA A 432 13.51 15.92 -16.79
N GLN A 433 12.28 16.18 -17.25
CA GLN A 433 11.93 16.37 -18.66
C GLN A 433 12.85 17.37 -19.38
N PHE A 434 13.16 18.49 -18.72
CA PHE A 434 13.91 19.61 -19.28
C PHE A 434 15.40 19.62 -18.87
N GLY A 435 15.87 18.59 -18.15
CA GLY A 435 17.27 18.50 -17.70
C GLY A 435 17.68 19.61 -16.73
N LEU A 436 16.75 20.07 -15.90
CA LEU A 436 16.97 21.13 -14.92
C LEU A 436 17.23 20.53 -13.52
N PRO A 437 18.11 21.16 -12.72
CA PRO A 437 18.35 20.75 -11.34
C PRO A 437 17.13 21.04 -10.46
N VAL A 438 16.90 20.20 -9.45
CA VAL A 438 15.88 20.43 -8.42
C VAL A 438 16.47 21.30 -7.30
N PRO A 439 15.68 22.15 -6.61
CA PRO A 439 16.24 23.19 -5.74
C PRO A 439 16.93 22.66 -4.46
N TYR A 440 16.49 21.51 -3.91
CA TYR A 440 16.99 20.99 -2.63
C TYR A 440 17.30 19.48 -2.70
N PRO A 441 18.27 19.04 -3.52
CA PRO A 441 18.46 17.62 -3.83
C PRO A 441 18.79 16.77 -2.59
N GLU A 442 19.58 17.28 -1.63
CA GLU A 442 19.89 16.56 -0.38
C GLU A 442 18.65 16.38 0.50
N ARG A 443 17.75 17.38 0.54
CA ARG A 443 16.48 17.29 1.28
C ARG A 443 15.50 16.35 0.61
N VAL A 444 15.49 16.28 -0.71
CA VAL A 444 14.74 15.26 -1.45
C VAL A 444 15.20 13.87 -1.00
N VAL A 445 16.52 13.61 -0.96
CA VAL A 445 17.06 12.32 -0.49
C VAL A 445 16.63 12.03 0.95
N ASP A 446 16.80 12.98 1.88
CA ASP A 446 16.42 12.79 3.28
C ASP A 446 14.94 12.45 3.45
N THR A 447 14.06 13.19 2.76
CA THR A 447 12.61 13.01 2.84
C THR A 447 12.18 11.68 2.22
N VAL A 448 12.74 11.30 1.07
CA VAL A 448 12.39 10.05 0.40
C VAL A 448 12.90 8.83 1.17
N LEU A 449 14.11 8.89 1.75
CA LEU A 449 14.59 7.82 2.63
C LEU A 449 13.75 7.69 3.90
N THR A 450 13.33 8.83 4.49
CA THR A 450 12.40 8.83 5.64
C THR A 450 11.06 8.21 5.27
N HIS A 451 10.55 8.54 4.09
CA HIS A 451 9.32 7.97 3.55
C HIS A 451 9.43 6.47 3.27
N ALA A 452 10.55 6.03 2.69
CA ALA A 452 10.80 4.63 2.38
C ALA A 452 10.99 3.76 3.64
N ALA A 453 11.50 4.35 4.72
CA ALA A 453 11.60 3.68 6.03
C ALA A 453 10.25 3.55 6.76
N ASP A 454 9.20 4.27 6.30
CA ASP A 454 7.88 4.17 6.89
C ASP A 454 7.19 2.87 6.48
N VAL A 455 7.10 1.94 7.45
CA VAL A 455 6.43 0.66 7.29
C VAL A 455 4.94 0.79 6.96
N ARG A 456 4.32 1.97 7.06
CA ARG A 456 2.96 2.19 6.56
C ARG A 456 2.92 2.26 5.02
N VAL A 457 4.04 2.59 4.39
CA VAL A 457 4.15 2.86 2.95
C VAL A 457 4.89 1.74 2.21
N ILE A 458 6.04 1.29 2.70
CA ILE A 458 6.84 0.23 2.09
C ILE A 458 6.72 -1.05 2.92
N ARG A 459 5.86 -1.97 2.47
CA ARG A 459 5.79 -3.39 2.89
C ARG A 459 5.48 -4.24 1.66
N PRO A 460 5.92 -5.50 1.59
CA PRO A 460 5.69 -6.38 0.44
C PRO A 460 4.23 -6.36 -0.05
N GLU A 461 3.25 -6.43 0.85
CA GLU A 461 1.82 -6.43 0.53
C GLU A 461 1.22 -5.08 0.09
N ARG A 462 2.01 -4.00 0.12
CA ARG A 462 1.60 -2.64 -0.30
C ARG A 462 2.41 -2.12 -1.49
N GLN A 463 3.42 -2.85 -1.95
CA GLN A 463 4.21 -2.45 -3.12
C GLN A 463 3.32 -2.45 -4.37
N ASN A 464 3.37 -1.35 -5.11
CA ASN A 464 2.79 -1.23 -6.43
C ASN A 464 3.73 -0.42 -7.31
N ALA A 465 3.58 -0.52 -8.62
CA ALA A 465 4.52 0.12 -9.53
C ALA A 465 4.64 1.64 -9.28
N CYS A 466 3.52 2.33 -8.98
CA CYS A 466 3.54 3.75 -8.66
C CYS A 466 4.37 4.07 -7.41
N ASN A 467 4.09 3.43 -6.27
CA ASN A 467 4.74 3.84 -5.02
C ASN A 467 6.25 3.57 -5.00
N ILE A 468 6.71 2.52 -5.68
CA ILE A 468 8.14 2.23 -5.79
C ILE A 468 8.80 3.21 -6.76
N LEU A 469 8.13 3.55 -7.87
CA LEU A 469 8.64 4.55 -8.81
C LEU A 469 8.74 5.94 -8.17
N ASP A 470 7.75 6.30 -7.34
CA ASP A 470 7.69 7.54 -6.55
C ASP A 470 8.86 7.67 -5.55
N ILE A 471 9.57 6.56 -5.26
CA ILE A 471 10.80 6.53 -4.46
C ILE A 471 12.04 6.49 -5.35
N ALA A 472 12.06 5.56 -6.31
CA ALA A 472 13.24 5.30 -7.13
C ALA A 472 13.61 6.52 -7.99
N HIS A 473 12.62 7.16 -8.63
CA HIS A 473 12.89 8.30 -9.51
C HIS A 473 13.41 9.53 -8.75
N PRO A 474 12.80 10.01 -7.65
CA PRO A 474 13.35 11.15 -6.90
C PRO A 474 14.78 10.93 -6.38
N LEU A 475 15.09 9.73 -5.88
CA LEU A 475 16.45 9.39 -5.45
C LEU A 475 17.42 9.40 -6.63
N TRP A 476 17.01 8.84 -7.77
CA TRP A 476 17.80 8.84 -9.00
C TRP A 476 18.06 10.26 -9.52
N LEU A 477 17.04 11.12 -9.53
CA LEU A 477 17.14 12.51 -9.99
C LEU A 477 18.04 13.36 -9.09
N ALA A 478 17.92 13.20 -7.77
CA ALA A 478 18.78 13.90 -6.82
C ALA A 478 20.24 13.45 -6.92
N ARG A 479 20.50 12.16 -7.20
CA ARG A 479 21.86 11.61 -7.41
C ARG A 479 22.63 12.32 -8.53
N GLN A 480 21.94 12.88 -9.52
CA GLN A 480 22.59 13.65 -10.59
C GLN A 480 23.27 14.94 -10.09
N GLN A 481 22.95 15.38 -8.87
CA GLN A 481 23.41 16.65 -8.30
C GLN A 481 24.21 16.48 -7.00
N THR A 482 24.02 15.38 -6.26
CA THR A 482 24.67 15.15 -4.96
C THR A 482 24.94 13.66 -4.71
N ALA A 483 25.98 13.39 -3.91
CA ALA A 483 26.30 12.05 -3.40
C ALA A 483 25.77 11.80 -1.96
N HIS A 484 24.94 12.71 -1.44
CA HIS A 484 24.37 12.62 -0.09
C HIS A 484 23.68 11.27 0.15
N ARG A 485 24.12 10.54 1.19
CA ARG A 485 23.61 9.21 1.59
C ARG A 485 23.58 8.16 0.47
N ALA A 486 24.50 8.25 -0.50
CA ALA A 486 24.54 7.36 -1.65
C ALA A 486 24.56 5.86 -1.30
N ASP A 487 25.30 5.46 -0.26
CA ASP A 487 25.38 4.05 0.17
C ASP A 487 24.03 3.52 0.68
N GLU A 488 23.28 4.35 1.41
CA GLU A 488 21.96 4.01 1.93
C GLU A 488 20.92 3.92 0.80
N VAL A 489 20.98 4.85 -0.15
CA VAL A 489 20.16 4.82 -1.38
C VAL A 489 20.43 3.54 -2.17
N ALA A 490 21.70 3.19 -2.39
CA ALA A 490 22.07 1.96 -3.08
C ALA A 490 21.61 0.71 -2.31
N GLY A 491 21.71 0.71 -0.98
CA GLY A 491 21.22 -0.36 -0.11
C GLY A 491 19.69 -0.57 -0.23
N LEU A 492 18.92 0.52 -0.15
CA LEU A 492 17.47 0.50 -0.36
C LEU A 492 17.12 -0.02 -1.75
N ALA A 493 17.80 0.50 -2.78
CA ALA A 493 17.56 0.11 -4.17
C ALA A 493 17.78 -1.40 -4.39
N ARG A 494 18.85 -1.99 -3.84
CA ARG A 494 19.09 -3.45 -3.91
C ARG A 494 18.02 -4.27 -3.18
N GLY A 495 17.43 -3.73 -2.12
CA GLY A 495 16.30 -4.37 -1.42
C GLY A 495 15.05 -4.40 -2.30
N LEU A 496 14.62 -3.22 -2.73
CA LEU A 496 13.43 -3.06 -3.58
C LEU A 496 13.57 -3.77 -4.93
N LEU A 497 14.78 -3.80 -5.51
CA LEU A 497 15.07 -4.48 -6.76
C LEU A 497 14.84 -5.99 -6.63
N ARG A 498 15.31 -6.61 -5.54
CA ARG A 498 15.07 -8.03 -5.29
C ARG A 498 13.58 -8.33 -5.18
N ASP A 499 12.85 -7.53 -4.42
CA ASP A 499 11.39 -7.70 -4.30
C ASP A 499 10.72 -7.58 -5.68
N ALA A 500 11.03 -6.52 -6.42
CA ALA A 500 10.44 -6.23 -7.73
C ALA A 500 10.66 -7.34 -8.76
N LEU A 501 11.85 -7.94 -8.81
CA LEU A 501 12.14 -9.08 -9.69
C LEU A 501 11.25 -10.30 -9.38
N GLY A 502 10.86 -10.47 -8.11
CA GLY A 502 9.98 -11.54 -7.66
C GLY A 502 8.51 -11.37 -8.04
N HIS A 503 8.09 -10.19 -8.50
CA HIS A 503 6.68 -9.91 -8.83
C HIS A 503 6.29 -10.36 -10.24
N TRP A 504 7.24 -10.83 -11.06
CA TRP A 504 6.99 -11.26 -12.43
C TRP A 504 6.15 -12.53 -12.50
N THR A 505 5.12 -12.52 -13.33
CA THR A 505 4.30 -13.71 -13.63
C THR A 505 4.61 -14.22 -15.04
N ASP A 506 5.02 -15.49 -15.13
CA ASP A 506 5.39 -16.13 -16.40
C ASP A 506 4.33 -16.00 -17.48
N GLY A 507 4.76 -15.51 -18.65
CA GLY A 507 3.92 -15.34 -19.83
C GLY A 507 2.82 -14.28 -19.67
N GLN A 508 2.81 -13.55 -18.56
CA GLN A 508 1.76 -12.60 -18.21
C GLN A 508 2.31 -11.21 -17.86
N GLY A 509 3.55 -11.10 -17.44
CA GLY A 509 4.18 -9.83 -17.06
C GLY A 509 3.92 -9.46 -15.61
N PHE A 510 3.75 -8.18 -15.32
CA PHE A 510 3.53 -7.67 -13.96
C PHE A 510 2.09 -7.22 -13.71
N GLY A 511 1.59 -7.53 -12.51
CA GLY A 511 0.44 -6.82 -11.93
C GLY A 511 0.84 -5.40 -11.52
N PHE A 512 -0.10 -4.46 -11.56
CA PHE A 512 0.15 -3.10 -11.09
C PHE A 512 0.56 -3.08 -9.60
N ARG A 513 -0.05 -3.95 -8.78
CA ARG A 513 0.31 -4.24 -7.40
C ARG A 513 1.06 -5.56 -7.32
N ALA A 514 2.06 -5.62 -6.45
CA ALA A 514 2.80 -6.84 -6.16
C ALA A 514 1.86 -7.96 -5.65
N PRO A 515 2.02 -9.20 -6.13
CA PRO A 515 1.25 -10.34 -5.63
C PRO A 515 1.65 -10.66 -4.18
N HIS A 516 0.66 -10.81 -3.30
CA HIS A 516 0.88 -11.19 -1.90
C HIS A 516 -0.31 -12.02 -1.40
N PRO A 517 -0.15 -12.97 -0.45
CA PRO A 517 -1.27 -13.75 0.08
C PRO A 517 -2.45 -12.89 0.58
N THR A 518 -2.18 -11.69 1.11
CA THR A 518 -3.21 -10.75 1.60
C THR A 518 -3.85 -9.87 0.52
N THR A 519 -3.31 -9.87 -0.70
CA THR A 519 -3.87 -9.18 -1.86
C THR A 519 -4.51 -10.17 -2.85
N THR A 520 -4.66 -11.43 -2.47
CA THR A 520 -5.36 -12.46 -3.26
C THR A 520 -6.78 -11.98 -3.62
N GLY A 521 -7.08 -11.92 -4.92
CA GLY A 521 -8.36 -11.43 -5.45
C GLY A 521 -8.43 -9.92 -5.68
N ASP A 522 -7.38 -9.16 -5.37
CA ASP A 522 -7.26 -7.74 -5.74
C ASP A 522 -7.00 -7.64 -7.26
N PRO A 523 -7.89 -6.99 -8.05
CA PRO A 523 -7.70 -6.85 -9.50
C PRO A 523 -6.36 -6.20 -9.87
N ALA A 524 -5.80 -5.33 -9.02
CA ALA A 524 -4.52 -4.69 -9.28
C ALA A 524 -3.33 -5.66 -9.27
N THR A 525 -3.48 -6.86 -8.69
CA THR A 525 -2.44 -7.91 -8.70
C THR A 525 -2.46 -8.75 -9.97
N VAL A 526 -3.51 -8.66 -10.78
CA VAL A 526 -3.61 -9.40 -12.03
C VAL A 526 -2.66 -8.75 -13.05
N PRO A 527 -1.75 -9.50 -13.68
CA PRO A 527 -0.81 -8.93 -14.63
C PRO A 527 -1.48 -8.29 -15.84
N GLY A 528 -0.99 -7.14 -16.26
CA GLY A 528 -1.50 -6.34 -17.39
C GLY A 528 -0.42 -5.48 -18.04
N LEU A 529 -0.76 -4.79 -19.13
CA LEU A 529 0.19 -3.89 -19.82
C LEU A 529 0.62 -2.74 -18.91
N GLN A 530 -0.33 -2.11 -18.20
CA GLN A 530 -0.02 -1.00 -17.29
C GLN A 530 0.95 -1.41 -16.18
N GLY A 531 0.74 -2.57 -15.57
CA GLY A 531 1.66 -3.07 -14.53
C GLY A 531 3.04 -3.38 -15.13
N THR A 532 3.06 -4.00 -16.32
CA THR A 532 4.29 -4.42 -16.99
C THR A 532 5.16 -3.24 -17.39
N GLU A 533 4.60 -2.24 -18.09
CA GLU A 533 5.32 -1.03 -18.49
C GLU A 533 5.94 -0.34 -17.26
N MET A 534 5.13 -0.07 -16.24
CA MET A 534 5.59 0.68 -15.06
C MET A 534 6.66 -0.07 -14.26
N TRP A 535 6.50 -1.39 -14.05
CA TRP A 535 7.51 -2.16 -13.32
C TRP A 535 8.82 -2.30 -14.10
N LEU A 536 8.79 -2.38 -15.44
CA LEU A 536 10.03 -2.36 -16.25
C LEU A 536 10.80 -1.05 -16.05
N ALA A 537 10.11 0.08 -15.96
CA ALA A 537 10.72 1.36 -15.62
C ALA A 537 11.27 1.39 -14.18
N VAL A 538 10.49 0.91 -13.20
CA VAL A 538 10.93 0.78 -11.80
C VAL A 538 12.21 -0.04 -11.68
N LEU A 539 12.25 -1.21 -12.32
CA LEU A 539 13.42 -2.09 -12.31
C LEU A 539 14.65 -1.38 -12.87
N TRP A 540 14.50 -0.58 -13.92
CA TRP A 540 15.61 0.20 -14.46
C TRP A 540 16.15 1.21 -13.45
N TYR A 541 15.28 2.02 -12.83
CA TYR A 541 15.73 3.01 -11.83
C TYR A 541 16.40 2.35 -10.62
N LEU A 542 15.83 1.26 -10.11
CA LEU A 542 16.39 0.53 -8.98
C LEU A 542 17.73 -0.13 -9.35
N ALA A 543 17.83 -0.74 -10.54
CA ALA A 543 19.06 -1.32 -11.03
C ALA A 543 20.15 -0.27 -11.25
N ASP A 544 19.81 0.92 -11.75
CA ASP A 544 20.76 2.00 -11.96
C ASP A 544 21.25 2.62 -10.65
N LEU A 545 20.34 2.80 -9.67
CA LEU A 545 20.70 3.17 -8.30
C LEU A 545 21.58 2.12 -7.60
N ALA A 546 21.37 0.84 -7.91
CA ALA A 546 22.15 -0.27 -7.37
C ALA A 546 23.47 -0.53 -8.12
N GLY A 547 23.69 0.08 -9.29
CA GLY A 547 24.89 -0.08 -10.12
C GLY A 547 24.90 -1.33 -11.00
N VAL A 548 23.72 -1.86 -11.37
CA VAL A 548 23.56 -3.11 -12.13
C VAL A 548 22.61 -2.99 -13.34
N ALA A 549 22.26 -1.77 -13.77
CA ALA A 549 21.32 -1.52 -14.87
C ALA A 549 21.75 -2.12 -16.21
N GLU A 550 23.07 -2.25 -16.47
CA GLU A 550 23.57 -2.87 -17.70
C GLU A 550 23.02 -4.30 -17.91
N GLY A 551 22.77 -5.03 -16.82
CA GLY A 551 22.19 -6.38 -16.87
C GLY A 551 20.77 -6.42 -17.44
N LEU A 552 20.02 -5.31 -17.38
CA LEU A 552 18.69 -5.25 -18.00
C LEU A 552 18.78 -5.22 -19.52
N GLY A 553 19.84 -4.62 -20.08
CA GLY A 553 20.01 -4.46 -21.53
C GLY A 553 18.90 -3.65 -22.21
N TYR A 554 18.18 -2.83 -21.45
CA TYR A 554 17.21 -1.86 -21.95
C TYR A 554 17.28 -0.59 -21.09
N ARG A 555 16.71 0.50 -21.60
CA ARG A 555 16.54 1.76 -20.88
C ARG A 555 15.19 2.39 -21.24
N PRO A 556 14.37 2.82 -20.25
CA PRO A 556 13.09 3.49 -20.52
C PRO A 556 13.28 4.73 -21.39
N ARG A 557 12.48 4.84 -22.46
CA ARG A 557 12.47 6.00 -23.37
C ARG A 557 11.11 6.66 -23.51
N GLY A 558 10.04 6.02 -23.06
CA GLY A 558 8.70 6.58 -23.06
C GLY A 558 8.39 7.35 -21.78
N VAL A 559 7.22 7.10 -21.20
CA VAL A 559 6.61 7.90 -20.13
C VAL A 559 7.51 8.06 -18.91
N HIS A 560 8.32 7.06 -18.59
CA HIS A 560 9.20 7.03 -17.43
C HIS A 560 10.70 7.21 -17.77
N ARG A 561 11.03 7.82 -18.91
CA ARG A 561 12.42 8.03 -19.33
C ARG A 561 13.27 8.80 -18.31
N PRO A 562 14.55 8.44 -18.14
CA PRO A 562 15.48 9.14 -17.26
C PRO A 562 16.14 10.36 -17.91
N GLU A 563 16.35 10.33 -19.23
CA GLU A 563 17.03 11.42 -19.93
C GLU A 563 16.06 12.56 -20.23
N PRO A 564 16.54 13.81 -20.23
CA PRO A 564 15.76 14.92 -20.78
C PRO A 564 15.26 14.58 -22.17
N ALA A 565 14.02 14.96 -22.47
CA ALA A 565 13.52 14.81 -23.82
C ALA A 565 14.05 15.98 -24.66
N GLY A 566 14.80 15.63 -25.70
CA GLY A 566 15.60 16.56 -26.51
C GLY A 566 14.80 17.59 -27.28
#